data_AF-A0A1N7B787-F1
#
_entry.id   AF-A0A1N7B787-F1
#
_cell.length_a   1.000
_cell.length_b   1.000
_cell.length_c   1.000
_cell.angle_alpha   90.00
_cell.angle_beta   90.00
_cell.angle_gamma   90.00
#
_symmetry.space_group_name_H-M   'P 1'
#
loop_
_entity.id
_entity.type
_entity.pdbx_description
1 polymer ?
#
loop_
_entity_poly.entity_id
_entity_poly.type
_entity_poly.pdbx_seq_one_letter_code
_entity_poly.pdbx_strand_id
1 'polypeptide(L)'
;MAIPERYARYYLENAPSLVWLLLVNSLAILVGIRFYVETMPEVPTFLWPLYADSPMALALVTASLLTLLPNLGNRLSDAPQNLPLAYLHTFAFVWLVKFGIWTFVGLNLGFSAYFGPPWDPNAVWDYWGIIITHLAFVVEAFLIPYYGRTTRGALVAALVVALASDVLDYGFGFHPPLRYEPGLLLPLATITLSVISVFAAARVFDRLEPV
;
A
#
# COMPACT_ATOMS: atom_id res chain seq x y z
N MET A 1 12.76 3.78 10.50
CA MET A 1 13.86 4.37 9.71
C MET A 1 13.25 5.48 8.88
N ALA A 2 13.69 6.72 9.01
CA ALA A 2 13.12 7.83 8.23
C ALA A 2 13.97 8.02 6.96
N ILE A 3 13.32 8.15 5.80
CA ILE A 3 13.97 8.56 4.56
C ILE A 3 14.60 9.93 4.81
N PRO A 4 15.89 10.19 4.55
CA PRO A 4 16.45 11.51 4.78
C PRO A 4 15.65 12.60 4.06
N GLU A 5 15.29 13.68 4.75
CA GLU A 5 14.39 14.75 4.25
C GLU A 5 14.80 15.29 2.88
N ARG A 6 16.11 15.40 2.61
CA ARG A 6 16.65 15.81 1.30
C ARG A 6 16.11 14.98 0.13
N TYR A 7 15.88 13.68 0.31
CA TYR A 7 15.36 12.81 -0.74
C TYR A 7 13.85 13.00 -0.88
N ALA A 8 13.12 13.10 0.23
CA ALA A 8 11.69 13.40 0.19
C ALA A 8 11.43 14.72 -0.55
N ARG A 9 12.18 15.78 -0.22
CA ARG A 9 12.10 17.06 -0.91
C ARG A 9 12.45 16.96 -2.40
N TYR A 10 13.51 16.23 -2.75
CA TYR A 10 13.86 16.02 -4.15
C TYR A 10 12.72 15.38 -4.95
N TYR A 11 12.10 14.32 -4.40
CA TYR A 11 11.05 13.60 -5.13
C TYR A 11 9.68 14.30 -5.10
N LEU A 12 9.38 15.07 -4.06
CA LEU A 12 8.04 15.62 -3.82
C LEU A 12 7.92 17.12 -4.14
N GLU A 13 8.99 17.92 -3.99
CA GLU A 13 8.97 19.37 -4.33
C GLU A 13 9.32 19.61 -5.81
N ASN A 14 10.05 18.69 -6.45
CA ASN A 14 10.45 18.81 -7.85
C ASN A 14 9.36 18.27 -8.79
N ALA A 15 8.83 19.14 -9.67
CA ALA A 15 7.76 18.77 -10.59
C ALA A 15 8.11 17.56 -11.49
N PRO A 16 9.26 17.49 -12.19
CA PRO A 16 9.65 16.29 -12.93
C PRO A 16 9.66 15.00 -12.10
N SER A 17 10.23 15.03 -10.89
CA SER A 17 10.29 13.85 -10.03
C SER A 17 8.90 13.43 -9.50
N LEU A 18 8.05 14.39 -9.12
CA LEU A 18 6.68 14.11 -8.67
C LEU A 18 5.84 13.53 -9.82
N VAL A 19 5.92 14.12 -11.02
CA VAL A 19 5.23 13.59 -12.21
C VAL A 19 5.73 12.19 -12.55
N TRP A 20 7.02 11.94 -12.44
CA TRP A 20 7.57 10.59 -12.63
C TRP A 20 6.99 9.59 -11.63
N LEU A 21 6.91 9.93 -10.34
CA LEU A 21 6.28 9.07 -9.32
C LEU A 21 4.81 8.80 -9.66
N LEU A 22 4.05 9.82 -10.05
CA LEU A 22 2.65 9.66 -10.45
C LEU A 22 2.49 8.71 -11.65
N LEU A 23 3.36 8.84 -12.66
CA LEU A 23 3.35 7.98 -13.85
C LEU A 23 3.70 6.53 -13.49
N VAL A 24 4.76 6.32 -12.71
CA VAL A 24 5.18 4.97 -12.28
C VAL A 24 4.08 4.30 -11.48
N ASN A 25 3.47 4.99 -10.51
CA ASN A 25 2.34 4.46 -9.75
C ASN A 25 1.15 4.15 -10.66
N SER A 26 0.80 5.05 -11.58
CA SER A 26 -0.32 4.84 -12.51
C SER A 26 -0.12 3.60 -13.39
N LEU A 27 1.10 3.38 -13.90
CA LEU A 27 1.43 2.17 -14.65
C LEU A 27 1.40 0.92 -13.76
N ALA A 28 1.91 1.02 -12.53
CA ALA A 28 1.89 -0.07 -11.57
C ALA A 28 0.46 -0.49 -11.18
N ILE A 29 -0.49 0.45 -11.12
CA ILE A 29 -1.92 0.14 -10.92
C ILE A 29 -2.42 -0.76 -12.04
N LEU A 30 -2.09 -0.46 -13.31
CA LEU A 30 -2.52 -1.27 -14.46
C LEU A 30 -1.92 -2.68 -14.41
N VAL A 31 -0.64 -2.79 -14.02
CA VAL A 31 0.03 -4.09 -13.82
C VAL A 31 -0.64 -4.87 -12.69
N GLY A 32 -0.95 -4.22 -11.57
CA GLY A 32 -1.67 -4.84 -10.46
C GLY A 32 -3.08 -5.29 -10.86
N ILE A 33 -3.86 -4.48 -11.59
CA ILE A 33 -5.19 -4.88 -12.07
C ILE A 33 -5.08 -6.10 -12.99
N ARG A 34 -4.06 -6.16 -13.84
CA ARG A 34 -3.81 -7.32 -14.70
C ARG A 34 -3.57 -8.61 -13.90
N PHE A 35 -3.00 -8.53 -12.71
CA PHE A 35 -2.84 -9.67 -11.81
C PHE A 35 -4.17 -10.21 -11.27
N TYR A 36 -5.17 -9.33 -11.07
CA TYR A 36 -6.48 -9.67 -10.49
C TYR A 36 -7.58 -9.96 -11.51
N VAL A 37 -7.41 -9.55 -12.77
CA VAL A 37 -8.51 -9.52 -13.76
C VAL A 37 -9.16 -10.89 -13.99
N GLU A 38 -8.40 -11.98 -13.84
CA GLU A 38 -8.90 -13.34 -14.08
C GLU A 38 -9.81 -13.84 -12.96
N THR A 39 -9.59 -13.39 -11.72
CA THR A 39 -10.34 -13.81 -10.52
C THR A 39 -11.41 -12.78 -10.10
N MET A 40 -11.30 -11.53 -10.57
CA MET A 40 -12.27 -10.47 -10.30
C MET A 40 -13.74 -10.81 -10.57
N PRO A 41 -14.11 -11.59 -11.62
CA PRO A 41 -15.51 -11.95 -11.87
C PRO A 41 -16.17 -12.77 -10.75
N GLU A 42 -15.39 -13.43 -9.90
CA GLU A 42 -15.88 -14.24 -8.78
C GLU A 42 -16.18 -13.38 -7.53
N VAL A 43 -15.71 -12.12 -7.52
CA VAL A 43 -15.84 -11.20 -6.40
C VAL A 43 -16.88 -10.11 -6.74
N PRO A 44 -17.86 -9.84 -5.88
CA PRO A 44 -18.79 -8.73 -6.07
C PRO A 44 -18.07 -7.40 -6.30
N THR A 45 -18.46 -6.63 -7.32
CA THR A 45 -17.75 -5.42 -7.77
C THR A 45 -17.54 -4.37 -6.68
N PHE A 46 -18.48 -4.23 -5.75
CA PHE A 46 -18.37 -3.28 -4.64
C PHE A 46 -17.28 -3.66 -3.62
N LEU A 47 -16.80 -4.91 -3.63
CA LEU A 47 -15.69 -5.39 -2.81
C LEU A 47 -14.34 -5.28 -3.51
N TRP A 48 -14.30 -4.96 -4.81
CA TRP A 48 -13.05 -4.85 -5.56
C TRP A 48 -12.01 -3.92 -4.93
N PRO A 49 -12.35 -2.76 -4.33
CA PRO A 49 -11.36 -1.92 -3.65
C PRO A 49 -10.67 -2.60 -2.45
N LEU A 50 -11.32 -3.58 -1.82
CA LEU A 50 -10.73 -4.34 -0.71
C LEU A 50 -10.03 -5.62 -1.20
N TYR A 51 -10.53 -6.21 -2.29
CA TYR A 51 -9.98 -7.41 -2.92
C TYR A 51 -8.67 -7.14 -3.69
N ALA A 52 -8.66 -6.11 -4.52
CA ALA A 52 -7.52 -5.72 -5.35
C ALA A 52 -6.55 -4.86 -4.54
N ASP A 53 -5.93 -5.49 -3.53
CA ASP A 53 -5.17 -4.87 -2.46
C ASP A 53 -4.07 -3.88 -2.92
N SER A 54 -3.21 -4.31 -3.83
CA SER A 54 -2.04 -3.64 -4.34
C SER A 54 -2.42 -2.55 -5.35
N PRO A 55 -3.35 -2.78 -6.31
CA PRO A 55 -3.98 -1.69 -7.05
C PRO A 55 -4.58 -0.61 -6.16
N MET A 56 -5.26 -0.99 -5.08
CA MET A 56 -5.87 -0.03 -4.17
C MET A 56 -4.82 0.75 -3.39
N ALA A 57 -3.76 0.10 -2.90
CA ALA A 57 -2.64 0.76 -2.23
C ALA A 57 -1.99 1.83 -3.12
N LEU A 58 -1.74 1.47 -4.39
CA LEU A 58 -1.20 2.37 -5.39
C LEU A 58 -2.17 3.50 -5.77
N ALA A 59 -3.47 3.22 -5.87
CA ALA A 59 -4.49 4.24 -6.14
C ALA A 59 -4.55 5.26 -4.99
N LEU A 60 -4.49 4.81 -3.74
CA LEU A 60 -4.48 5.67 -2.56
C LEU A 60 -3.24 6.55 -2.50
N VAL A 61 -2.03 6.01 -2.74
CA VAL A 61 -0.82 6.84 -2.74
C VAL A 61 -0.76 7.77 -3.96
N THR A 62 -1.25 7.34 -5.12
CA THR A 62 -1.37 8.22 -6.29
C THR A 62 -2.28 9.40 -5.96
N ALA A 63 -3.47 9.14 -5.40
CA ALA A 63 -4.37 10.19 -4.95
C ALA A 63 -3.74 11.09 -3.89
N SER A 64 -2.97 10.52 -2.96
CA SER A 64 -2.20 11.25 -1.94
C SER A 64 -1.13 12.16 -2.56
N LEU A 65 -0.37 11.68 -3.55
CA LEU A 65 0.66 12.47 -4.24
C LEU A 65 0.06 13.56 -5.14
N LEU A 66 -1.10 13.32 -5.74
CA LEU A 66 -1.80 14.32 -6.56
C LEU A 66 -2.16 15.59 -5.77
N THR A 67 -2.31 15.50 -4.45
CA THR A 67 -2.58 16.67 -3.59
C THR A 67 -1.41 17.64 -3.51
N LEU A 68 -0.21 17.22 -3.94
CA LEU A 68 0.98 18.06 -4.01
C LEU A 68 1.10 18.87 -5.30
N LEU A 69 0.35 18.54 -6.36
CA LEU A 69 0.43 19.28 -7.62
C LEU A 69 0.13 20.78 -7.46
N PRO A 70 -0.90 21.20 -6.70
CA PRO A 70 -1.14 22.62 -6.43
C PRO A 70 -0.09 23.27 -5.53
N ASN A 71 0.75 22.48 -4.84
CA ASN A 71 1.79 22.93 -3.93
C ASN A 71 3.18 23.04 -4.59
N LEU A 72 3.31 22.73 -5.89
CA LEU A 72 4.58 22.80 -6.60
C LEU A 72 5.18 24.21 -6.55
N GLY A 73 6.46 24.29 -6.17
CA GLY A 73 7.17 25.56 -5.96
C GLY A 73 7.17 26.06 -4.50
N ASN A 74 6.36 25.47 -3.62
CA ASN A 74 6.37 25.73 -2.18
C ASN A 74 7.09 24.61 -1.43
N ARG A 75 7.28 24.77 -0.11
CA ARG A 75 7.83 23.72 0.75
C ARG A 75 6.78 22.66 1.04
N LEU A 76 7.20 21.42 1.31
CA LEU A 76 6.28 20.36 1.73
C LEU A 76 5.53 20.68 3.03
N SER A 77 6.14 21.47 3.93
CA SER A 77 5.49 21.93 5.16
C SER A 77 4.23 22.77 4.91
N ASP A 78 4.11 23.34 3.71
CA ASP A 78 3.02 24.23 3.32
C ASP A 78 1.93 23.48 2.54
N ALA A 79 2.09 22.16 2.36
CA ALA A 79 1.15 21.33 1.64
C ALA A 79 -0.26 21.41 2.28
N PRO A 80 -1.34 21.42 1.47
CA PRO A 80 -2.70 21.55 1.99
C PRO A 80 -3.02 20.49 3.04
N GLN A 81 -3.55 20.93 4.18
CA GLN A 81 -4.00 20.04 5.26
C GLN A 81 -5.49 20.24 5.52
N ASN A 82 -6.23 19.16 5.66
CA ASN A 82 -7.59 19.13 6.17
C ASN A 82 -7.97 17.71 6.61
N LEU A 83 -9.15 17.57 7.21
CA LEU A 83 -9.60 16.28 7.73
C LEU A 83 -9.72 15.19 6.65
N PRO A 84 -10.37 15.42 5.47
CA PRO A 84 -10.37 14.44 4.39
C PRO A 84 -8.98 13.97 3.95
N LEU A 85 -8.04 14.91 3.79
CA LEU A 85 -6.65 14.60 3.42
C LEU A 85 -5.95 13.77 4.50
N ALA A 86 -6.19 14.07 5.77
CA ALA A 86 -5.65 13.27 6.87
C ALA A 86 -6.11 11.80 6.81
N TYR A 87 -7.35 11.54 6.40
CA TYR A 87 -7.83 10.18 6.14
C TYR A 87 -7.12 9.58 4.93
N LEU A 88 -7.10 10.26 3.79
CA LEU A 88 -6.43 9.79 2.57
C LEU A 88 -4.97 9.38 2.81
N HIS A 89 -4.17 10.27 3.41
CA HIS A 89 -2.76 10.02 3.70
C HIS A 89 -2.56 8.86 4.67
N THR A 90 -3.43 8.74 5.68
CA THR A 90 -3.37 7.63 6.64
C THR A 90 -3.69 6.30 5.97
N PHE A 91 -4.75 6.25 5.15
CA PHE A 91 -5.13 5.04 4.41
C PHE A 91 -4.05 4.64 3.41
N ALA A 92 -3.51 5.59 2.64
CA ALA A 92 -2.42 5.34 1.70
C ALA A 92 -1.20 4.72 2.39
N PHE A 93 -0.76 5.31 3.52
CA PHE A 93 0.36 4.76 4.30
C PHE A 93 0.08 3.35 4.81
N VAL A 94 -1.09 3.14 5.42
CA VAL A 94 -1.45 1.84 6.02
C VAL A 94 -1.53 0.75 4.95
N TRP A 95 -2.18 1.02 3.82
CA TRP A 95 -2.29 0.06 2.71
C TRP A 95 -0.91 -0.28 2.13
N LEU A 96 -0.07 0.71 1.83
CA LEU A 96 1.26 0.47 1.28
C LEU A 96 2.14 -0.36 2.22
N VAL A 97 2.15 -0.03 3.52
CA VAL A 97 2.95 -0.77 4.51
C VAL A 97 2.40 -2.18 4.69
N LYS A 98 1.09 -2.33 4.88
CA LYS A 98 0.45 -3.63 5.10
C LYS A 98 0.70 -4.54 3.91
N PHE A 99 0.30 -4.14 2.71
CA PHE A 99 0.38 -5.00 1.53
C PHE A 99 1.81 -5.13 0.98
N GLY A 100 2.65 -4.11 1.17
CA GLY A 100 4.08 -4.20 0.87
C GLY A 100 4.79 -5.31 1.66
N ILE A 101 4.54 -5.37 2.97
CA ILE A 101 5.13 -6.41 3.84
C ILE A 101 4.38 -7.74 3.70
N TRP A 102 3.05 -7.71 3.55
CA TRP A 102 2.24 -8.90 3.39
C TRP A 102 2.71 -9.72 2.20
N THR A 103 2.96 -9.09 1.05
CA THR A 103 3.43 -9.78 -0.16
C THR A 103 4.79 -10.45 0.08
N PHE A 104 5.70 -9.77 0.78
CA PHE A 104 6.96 -10.40 1.19
C PHE A 104 6.71 -11.64 2.06
N VAL A 105 5.85 -11.55 3.09
CA VAL A 105 5.53 -12.68 3.96
C VAL A 105 4.85 -13.82 3.21
N GLY A 106 3.81 -13.52 2.43
CA GLY A 106 3.02 -14.49 1.67
C GLY A 106 3.86 -15.27 0.67
N LEU A 107 4.71 -14.59 -0.10
CA LEU A 107 5.57 -15.28 -1.06
C LEU A 107 6.63 -16.15 -0.36
N ASN A 108 7.23 -15.67 0.74
CA ASN A 108 8.24 -16.45 1.47
C ASN A 108 7.65 -17.67 2.20
N LEU A 109 6.42 -17.59 2.73
CA LEU A 109 5.73 -18.74 3.30
C LEU A 109 5.45 -19.82 2.25
N GLY A 110 5.20 -19.41 1.00
CA GLY A 110 4.96 -20.29 -0.14
C GLY A 110 6.15 -20.51 -1.06
N PHE A 111 7.39 -20.29 -0.62
CA PHE A 111 8.57 -20.26 -1.50
C PHE A 111 8.68 -21.49 -2.43
N SER A 112 8.39 -22.68 -1.92
CA SER A 112 8.42 -23.93 -2.69
C SER A 112 7.38 -23.99 -3.81
N ALA A 113 6.29 -23.22 -3.75
CA ALA A 113 5.30 -23.14 -4.83
C ALA A 113 5.80 -22.33 -6.03
N TYR A 114 6.86 -21.53 -5.86
CA TYR A 114 7.48 -20.75 -6.92
C TYR A 114 8.74 -21.43 -7.45
N PHE A 115 9.57 -22.02 -6.57
CA PHE A 115 10.85 -22.64 -6.94
C PHE A 115 10.89 -24.18 -6.80
N GLY A 116 9.73 -24.83 -6.66
CA GLY A 116 9.60 -26.28 -6.63
C GLY A 116 9.42 -26.92 -8.03
N PRO A 117 9.54 -28.25 -8.15
CA PRO A 117 9.21 -28.96 -9.38
C PRO A 117 7.69 -28.96 -9.68
N PRO A 118 7.25 -28.86 -10.95
CA PRO A 118 8.05 -28.59 -12.14
C PRO A 118 8.47 -27.12 -12.21
N TRP A 119 9.67 -26.84 -12.73
CA TRP A 119 10.18 -25.48 -12.82
C TRP A 119 9.36 -24.63 -13.81
N ASP A 120 8.91 -23.48 -13.35
CA ASP A 120 8.24 -22.46 -14.14
C ASP A 120 9.26 -21.36 -14.53
N PRO A 121 9.49 -21.11 -15.83
CA PRO A 121 10.38 -20.05 -16.29
C PRO A 121 10.00 -18.65 -15.78
N ASN A 122 8.73 -18.41 -15.47
CA ASN A 122 8.24 -17.11 -14.99
C ASN A 122 8.41 -16.93 -13.48
N ALA A 123 8.76 -17.99 -12.74
CA ALA A 123 8.85 -17.96 -11.27
C ALA A 123 9.78 -16.87 -10.73
N VAL A 124 10.85 -16.52 -11.47
CA VAL A 124 11.77 -15.45 -11.04
C VAL A 124 11.05 -14.11 -10.99
N TRP A 125 10.27 -13.77 -12.03
CA TRP A 125 9.54 -12.50 -12.09
C TRP A 125 8.32 -12.51 -11.15
N ASP A 126 7.60 -13.63 -11.12
CA ASP A 126 6.41 -13.80 -10.27
C ASP A 126 6.76 -13.82 -8.77
N TYR A 127 8.03 -14.09 -8.44
CA TYR A 127 8.52 -14.01 -7.06
C TYR A 127 9.25 -12.69 -6.79
N TRP A 128 10.40 -12.47 -7.44
CA TRP A 128 11.27 -11.34 -7.14
C TRP A 128 10.73 -10.02 -7.68
N GLY A 129 10.13 -10.02 -8.87
CA GLY A 129 9.49 -8.84 -9.43
C GLY A 129 8.40 -8.32 -8.50
N ILE A 130 7.52 -9.21 -8.05
CA ILE A 130 6.46 -8.91 -7.09
C ILE A 130 7.03 -8.44 -5.75
N ILE A 131 8.01 -9.15 -5.16
CA ILE A 131 8.61 -8.73 -3.87
C ILE A 131 9.25 -7.34 -3.98
N ILE A 132 10.05 -7.08 -5.01
CA ILE A 132 10.79 -5.83 -5.14
C ILE A 132 9.83 -4.64 -5.28
N THR A 133 8.79 -4.77 -6.10
CA THR A 133 7.80 -3.69 -6.27
C THR A 133 7.01 -3.44 -4.98
N HIS A 134 6.68 -4.48 -4.23
CA HIS A 134 5.95 -4.34 -2.95
C HIS A 134 6.83 -3.81 -1.82
N LEU A 135 8.11 -4.13 -1.78
CA LEU A 135 9.03 -3.49 -0.85
C LEU A 135 9.22 -2.00 -1.20
N ALA A 136 9.12 -1.63 -2.48
CA ALA A 136 9.09 -0.23 -2.88
C ALA A 136 7.84 0.51 -2.35
N PHE A 137 6.69 -0.16 -2.19
CA PHE A 137 5.51 0.44 -1.53
C PHE A 137 5.84 0.88 -0.11
N VAL A 138 6.55 0.04 0.64
CA VAL A 138 6.95 0.37 2.02
C VAL A 138 7.83 1.61 2.00
N VAL A 139 8.82 1.69 1.12
CA VAL A 139 9.67 2.88 0.97
C VAL A 139 8.83 4.12 0.65
N GLU A 140 7.94 4.03 -0.34
CA GLU A 140 7.09 5.13 -0.75
C GLU A 140 6.13 5.59 0.37
N ALA A 141 5.63 4.68 1.20
CA ALA A 141 4.79 5.01 2.34
C ALA A 141 5.49 6.01 3.27
N PHE A 142 6.79 5.85 3.51
CA PHE A 142 7.57 6.75 4.37
C PHE A 142 7.85 8.13 3.75
N LEU A 143 7.41 8.39 2.51
CA LEU A 143 7.37 9.74 1.95
C LEU A 143 6.14 10.53 2.40
N ILE A 144 5.03 9.85 2.71
CA ILE A 144 3.74 10.48 3.02
C ILE A 144 3.80 11.37 4.28
N PRO A 145 4.47 10.98 5.39
CA PRO A 145 4.53 11.81 6.59
C PRO A 145 5.23 13.16 6.42
N TYR A 146 5.98 13.38 5.33
CA TYR A 146 6.61 14.67 5.03
C TYR A 146 5.63 15.78 4.65
N TYR A 147 4.45 15.40 4.16
CA TYR A 147 3.42 16.35 3.73
C TYR A 147 2.03 15.99 4.23
N GLY A 148 1.84 14.83 4.86
CA GLY A 148 0.56 14.40 5.40
C GLY A 148 0.49 14.56 6.92
N ARG A 149 -0.73 14.66 7.42
CA ARG A 149 -1.07 14.59 8.84
C ARG A 149 -2.06 13.46 9.09
N THR A 150 -2.17 13.00 10.32
CA THR A 150 -3.17 12.00 10.72
C THR A 150 -4.02 12.47 11.88
N THR A 151 -5.14 11.78 12.12
CA THR A 151 -6.00 11.97 13.29
C THR A 151 -6.25 10.63 13.97
N ARG A 152 -6.73 10.66 15.23
CA ARG A 152 -7.18 9.42 15.89
C ARG A 152 -8.31 8.74 15.12
N GLY A 153 -9.23 9.51 14.56
CA GLY A 153 -10.32 9.01 13.72
C GLY A 153 -9.82 8.31 12.47
N ALA A 154 -8.85 8.90 11.76
CA ALA A 154 -8.25 8.30 10.57
C ALA A 154 -7.54 6.97 10.88
N LEU A 155 -6.80 6.90 11.99
CA LEU A 155 -6.13 5.66 12.42
C LEU A 155 -7.11 4.55 12.78
N VAL A 156 -8.17 4.88 13.54
CA VAL A 156 -9.21 3.89 13.90
C VAL A 156 -9.94 3.42 12.65
N ALA A 157 -10.31 4.33 11.75
CA ALA A 157 -10.95 3.98 10.48
C ALA A 157 -10.04 3.06 9.64
N ALA A 158 -8.77 3.40 9.49
CA ALA A 158 -7.80 2.57 8.77
C ALA A 158 -7.68 1.17 9.39
N LEU A 159 -7.62 1.05 10.72
CA LEU A 159 -7.59 -0.24 11.40
C LEU A 159 -8.86 -1.06 11.15
N VAL A 160 -10.04 -0.45 11.30
CA VAL A 160 -11.32 -1.14 11.09
C VAL A 160 -11.42 -1.66 9.66
N VAL A 161 -11.09 -0.85 8.67
CA VAL A 161 -11.16 -1.28 7.26
C VAL A 161 -10.07 -2.31 6.95
N ALA A 162 -8.87 -2.18 7.52
CA ALA A 162 -7.81 -3.19 7.33
C ALA A 162 -8.21 -4.55 7.91
N LEU A 163 -8.84 -4.58 9.10
CA LEU A 163 -9.38 -5.82 9.69
C LEU A 163 -10.58 -6.36 8.91
N ALA A 164 -11.44 -5.49 8.36
CA ALA A 164 -12.52 -5.93 7.48
C ALA A 164 -11.99 -6.59 6.20
N SER A 165 -10.90 -6.04 5.64
CA SER A 165 -10.15 -6.67 4.54
C SER A 165 -9.59 -8.05 4.96
N ASP A 166 -9.03 -8.20 6.17
CA ASP A 166 -8.56 -9.51 6.66
C ASP A 166 -9.68 -10.56 6.72
N VAL A 167 -10.89 -10.13 7.12
CA VAL A 167 -12.08 -11.00 7.15
C VAL A 167 -12.54 -11.36 5.75
N LEU A 168 -12.49 -10.43 4.78
CA LEU A 168 -12.79 -10.74 3.38
C LEU A 168 -11.80 -11.77 2.83
N ASP A 169 -10.50 -11.55 3.06
CA ASP A 169 -9.44 -12.39 2.51
C ASP A 169 -9.55 -13.84 3.01
N TYR A 170 -9.62 -14.02 4.33
CA TYR A 170 -9.49 -15.35 4.94
C TYR A 170 -10.78 -15.88 5.57
N GLY A 171 -11.77 -15.02 5.84
CA GLY A 171 -13.09 -15.44 6.30
C GLY A 171 -14.04 -15.81 5.16
N PHE A 172 -13.91 -15.13 4.02
CA PHE A 172 -14.72 -15.38 2.81
C PHE A 172 -13.91 -15.99 1.65
N GLY A 173 -12.59 -16.15 1.79
CA GLY A 173 -11.74 -16.76 0.77
C GLY A 173 -11.38 -15.82 -0.38
N PHE A 174 -11.58 -14.50 -0.21
CA PHE A 174 -11.20 -13.50 -1.21
C PHE A 174 -9.75 -13.02 -1.05
N HIS A 175 -8.85 -13.88 -0.60
CA HIS A 175 -7.44 -13.50 -0.48
C HIS A 175 -6.83 -13.26 -1.87
N PRO A 176 -5.75 -12.46 -1.96
CA PRO A 176 -4.98 -12.32 -3.18
C PRO A 176 -4.58 -13.69 -3.79
N PRO A 177 -4.53 -13.81 -5.13
CA PRO A 177 -4.08 -15.04 -5.79
C PRO A 177 -2.69 -15.48 -5.30
N LEU A 178 -2.60 -16.73 -4.81
CA LEU A 178 -1.37 -17.38 -4.36
C LEU A 178 -1.21 -18.72 -5.08
N ARG A 179 0.03 -19.17 -5.30
CA ARG A 179 0.32 -20.49 -5.89
C ARG A 179 0.16 -21.66 -4.91
N TYR A 180 -0.38 -21.39 -3.73
CA TYR A 180 -0.55 -22.35 -2.66
C TYR A 180 -1.76 -21.97 -1.80
N GLU A 181 -2.33 -22.96 -1.12
CA GLU A 181 -3.42 -22.74 -0.18
C GLU A 181 -2.89 -22.10 1.12
N PRO A 182 -3.42 -20.93 1.53
CA PRO A 182 -2.92 -20.25 2.71
C PRO A 182 -3.29 -21.01 3.99
N GLY A 183 -2.28 -21.54 4.68
CA GLY A 183 -2.43 -22.07 6.04
C GLY A 183 -2.61 -20.96 7.09
N LEU A 184 -2.85 -21.35 8.35
CA LEU A 184 -3.17 -20.43 9.46
C LEU A 184 -2.13 -19.32 9.72
N LEU A 185 -0.87 -19.53 9.33
CA LEU A 185 0.18 -18.53 9.53
C LEU A 185 -0.07 -17.24 8.74
N LEU A 186 -0.61 -17.34 7.52
CA LEU A 186 -0.81 -16.17 6.68
C LEU A 186 -1.96 -15.26 7.19
N PRO A 187 -3.16 -15.76 7.55
CA PRO A 187 -4.18 -14.95 8.22
C PRO A 187 -3.67 -14.27 9.49
N LEU A 188 -2.93 -15.01 10.35
CA LEU A 188 -2.36 -14.45 11.59
C LEU A 188 -1.34 -13.33 11.30
N ALA A 189 -0.48 -13.53 10.30
CA ALA A 189 0.44 -12.50 9.85
C ALA A 189 -0.31 -11.28 9.30
N THR A 190 -1.39 -11.49 8.55
CA THR A 190 -2.19 -10.41 7.94
C THR A 190 -2.83 -9.52 9.00
N ILE A 191 -3.48 -10.10 10.01
CA ILE A 191 -4.04 -9.36 11.16
C ILE A 191 -2.94 -8.60 11.91
N THR A 192 -1.80 -9.24 12.13
CA THR A 192 -0.64 -8.62 12.77
C THR A 192 -0.15 -7.41 11.97
N LEU A 193 -0.10 -7.51 10.64
CA LEU A 193 0.28 -6.40 9.75
C LEU A 193 -0.75 -5.28 9.72
N SER A 194 -2.05 -5.57 9.85
CA SER A 194 -3.09 -4.55 10.04
C SER A 194 -2.82 -3.70 11.29
N VAL A 195 -2.43 -4.32 12.41
CA VAL A 195 -2.11 -3.60 13.64
C VAL A 195 -0.78 -2.85 13.53
N ILE A 196 0.27 -3.50 13.02
CA ILE A 196 1.61 -2.91 12.92
C ILE A 196 1.63 -1.72 11.97
N SER A 197 0.94 -1.79 10.82
CA SER A 197 0.89 -0.69 9.84
C SER A 197 0.21 0.56 10.42
N VAL A 198 -0.90 0.40 11.13
CA VAL A 198 -1.58 1.50 11.82
C VAL A 198 -0.74 2.04 12.98
N PHE A 199 -0.08 1.17 13.75
CA PHE A 199 0.84 1.60 14.79
C PHE A 199 2.01 2.40 14.21
N ALA A 200 2.59 1.94 13.09
CA ALA A 200 3.63 2.68 12.38
C ALA A 200 3.13 4.06 11.94
N ALA A 201 1.94 4.14 11.33
CA ALA A 201 1.31 5.42 10.95
C ALA A 201 1.15 6.35 12.16
N ALA A 202 0.65 5.83 13.29
CA ALA A 202 0.47 6.58 14.52
C ALA A 202 1.78 7.13 15.10
N ARG A 203 2.92 6.51 14.76
CA ARG A 203 4.25 6.90 15.23
C ARG A 203 4.98 7.88 14.32
N VAL A 204 4.72 7.83 13.02
CA VAL A 204 5.49 8.62 12.04
C VAL A 204 4.78 9.87 11.55
N PHE A 205 3.44 9.90 11.60
CA PHE A 205 2.68 11.09 11.24
C PHE A 205 2.58 12.05 12.42
N ASP A 206 2.74 13.34 12.12
CA ASP A 206 2.27 14.40 13.00
C ASP A 206 0.73 14.44 13.01
N ARG A 207 0.18 15.01 14.08
CA ARG A 207 -1.27 15.17 14.23
C ARG A 207 -1.76 16.39 13.46
N LEU A 208 -2.94 16.27 12.87
CA LEU A 208 -3.66 17.44 12.38
C LEU A 208 -4.09 18.26 13.60
N GLU A 209 -3.59 19.48 13.71
CA GLU A 209 -3.99 20.40 14.79
C GLU A 209 -5.46 20.81 14.61
N PRO A 210 -6.23 20.97 15.70
CA PRO A 210 -7.55 21.57 15.62
C PRO A 210 -7.42 22.99 15.07
N VAL A 211 -8.16 23.31 14.02
CA VAL A 211 -8.35 24.69 13.53
C VAL A 211 -9.25 25.45 14.49
#